data_AF-A0A960M6H1-F1
#
_entry.id   AF-A0A960M6H1-F1
#
_cell.length_a   1.000
_cell.length_b   1.000
_cell.length_c   1.000
_cell.angle_alpha   90.00
_cell.angle_beta   90.00
_cell.angle_gamma   90.00
#
_symmetry.space_group_name_H-M   'P 1'
#
loop_
_entity.id
_entity.type
_entity.pdbx_description
1 polymer ?
#
loop_
_entity_poly.entity_id
_entity_poly.type
_entity_poly.pdbx_seq_one_letter_code
_entity_poly.pdbx_strand_id
1 'polypeptide(L)'
;DLEGNNVGIREALKRGANHLLILNNDTTVEPDFLDAFLASDDAIQGAKPLLASDPTTLDHLGGIWEMKKGTFSLIGCREKASQWNERIPLDYVCGVALFAKAEVFKKIGLFEPRFFLFWEESDWCARAKRAGYQPYFCPKAKLNHKVSASFTGGKAHTTYFWWRNRLFWVKRNCSKKEKRSLYLRILIPEMSHILKLYPIKALQLALLKIVKPHIDLSEKEKRLRNYKAALTGMKDYFFGRFGNGPSWIFKSSVS
;
A
#
# COMPACT_ATOMS: atom_id res chain seq x y z
N ASP A 1 -4.27 -11.48 5.19
CA ASP A 1 -3.56 -10.45 5.97
C ASP A 1 -2.06 -10.64 5.75
N LEU A 2 -1.22 -9.69 6.17
CA LEU A 2 0.22 -9.77 5.93
C LEU A 2 0.89 -10.99 6.61
N GLU A 3 0.40 -11.36 7.81
CA GLU A 3 0.96 -12.51 8.51
C GLU A 3 0.65 -13.82 7.77
N GLY A 4 -0.53 -13.95 7.14
CA GLY A 4 -0.84 -15.05 6.24
C GLY A 4 0.18 -15.20 5.10
N ASN A 5 0.58 -14.09 4.47
CA ASN A 5 1.62 -14.12 3.44
C ASN A 5 2.96 -14.62 4.00
N ASN A 6 3.37 -14.13 5.17
CA ASN A 6 4.62 -14.56 5.80
C ASN A 6 4.61 -16.05 6.19
N VAL A 7 3.48 -16.59 6.65
CA VAL A 7 3.31 -18.03 6.92
C VAL A 7 3.49 -18.83 5.64
N GLY A 8 2.82 -18.44 4.55
CA GLY A 8 2.93 -19.11 3.24
C GLY A 8 4.36 -19.08 2.70
N ILE A 9 5.05 -17.94 2.81
CA ILE A 9 6.45 -17.81 2.38
C ILE A 9 7.36 -18.76 3.15
N ARG A 10 7.22 -18.83 4.48
CA ARG A 10 8.05 -19.74 5.31
C ARG A 10 7.86 -21.20 4.90
N GLU A 11 6.62 -21.61 4.69
CA GLU A 11 6.32 -22.98 4.28
C GLU A 11 6.86 -23.29 2.88
N ALA A 12 6.70 -22.39 1.92
CA ALA A 12 7.25 -22.55 0.57
C ALA A 12 8.79 -22.68 0.59
N LEU A 13 9.47 -21.83 1.38
CA LEU A 13 10.93 -21.90 1.55
C LEU A 13 11.37 -23.22 2.20
N LYS A 14 10.63 -23.70 3.20
CA LYS A 14 10.89 -25.00 3.86
C LYS A 14 10.77 -26.17 2.88
N ARG A 15 9.84 -26.10 1.93
CA ARG A 15 9.65 -27.11 0.87
C ARG A 15 10.68 -27.00 -0.27
N GLY A 16 11.64 -26.09 -0.18
CA GLY A 16 12.69 -25.96 -1.20
C GLY A 16 12.24 -25.21 -2.46
N ALA A 17 11.20 -24.36 -2.37
CA ALA A 17 10.82 -23.53 -3.51
C ALA A 17 11.98 -22.64 -3.98
N ASN A 18 12.17 -22.56 -5.31
CA ASN A 18 13.17 -21.69 -5.95
C ASN A 18 12.62 -20.29 -6.26
N HIS A 19 11.30 -20.18 -6.39
CA HIS A 19 10.58 -18.95 -6.65
C HIS A 19 9.35 -18.88 -5.74
N LEU A 20 8.92 -17.67 -5.42
CA LEU A 20 7.70 -17.41 -4.68
C LEU A 20 6.85 -16.41 -5.45
N LEU A 21 5.56 -16.73 -5.57
CA LEU A 21 4.53 -15.84 -6.08
C LEU A 21 3.59 -15.50 -4.93
N ILE A 22 3.60 -14.25 -4.50
CA ILE A 22 2.57 -13.70 -3.61
C ILE A 22 1.48 -13.14 -4.51
N LEU A 23 0.27 -13.71 -4.40
CA LEU A 23 -0.87 -13.38 -5.23
C LEU A 23 -2.10 -13.12 -4.36
N ASN A 24 -2.79 -12.02 -4.61
CA ASN A 24 -4.03 -11.71 -3.91
C ASN A 24 -5.17 -12.66 -4.33
N ASN A 25 -6.06 -12.95 -3.39
CA ASN A 25 -7.20 -13.87 -3.58
C ASN A 25 -8.34 -13.31 -4.45
N ASP A 26 -8.32 -12.02 -4.77
CA ASP A 26 -9.30 -11.33 -5.62
C ASP A 26 -8.77 -11.11 -7.05
N THR A 27 -7.93 -12.04 -7.51
CA THR A 27 -7.33 -12.02 -8.85
C THR A 27 -7.76 -13.23 -9.69
N THR A 28 -7.67 -13.07 -11.01
CA THR A 28 -7.77 -14.17 -11.97
C THR A 28 -6.61 -14.03 -12.95
N VAL A 29 -5.87 -15.11 -13.15
CA VAL A 29 -4.64 -15.14 -13.94
C VAL A 29 -4.85 -15.93 -15.23
N GLU A 30 -4.09 -15.60 -16.26
CA GLU A 30 -4.05 -16.38 -17.51
C GLU A 30 -3.27 -17.70 -17.31
N PRO A 31 -3.50 -18.74 -18.13
CA PRO A 31 -2.79 -20.01 -18.02
C PRO A 31 -1.26 -19.89 -18.12
N ASP A 32 -0.75 -18.94 -18.91
CA ASP A 32 0.67 -18.68 -19.15
C ASP A 32 1.28 -17.68 -18.15
N PHE A 33 0.53 -17.29 -17.11
CA PHE A 33 0.93 -16.24 -16.17
C PHE A 33 2.26 -16.50 -15.47
N LEU A 34 2.50 -17.75 -15.07
CA LEU A 34 3.75 -18.13 -14.40
C LEU A 34 4.93 -18.19 -15.40
N ASP A 35 4.69 -18.70 -16.60
CA ASP A 35 5.69 -18.79 -17.67
C ASP A 35 6.20 -17.40 -18.06
N ALA A 36 5.31 -16.39 -18.05
CA ALA A 36 5.68 -15.01 -18.30
C ALA A 36 6.72 -14.47 -17.30
N PHE A 37 6.66 -14.87 -16.03
CA PHE A 37 7.68 -14.50 -15.04
C PHE A 37 8.97 -15.29 -15.21
N LEU A 38 8.88 -16.58 -15.52
CA LEU A 38 10.03 -17.47 -15.69
C LEU A 38 10.84 -17.17 -16.96
N ALA A 39 10.28 -16.43 -17.92
CA ALA A 39 10.97 -15.99 -19.13
C ALA A 39 12.07 -14.93 -18.90
N SER A 40 12.17 -14.37 -17.68
CA SER A 40 13.21 -13.40 -17.29
C SER A 40 14.01 -13.91 -16.10
N ASP A 41 15.29 -13.54 -16.05
CA ASP A 41 16.18 -13.82 -14.92
C ASP A 41 16.04 -12.84 -13.73
N ASP A 42 15.11 -11.89 -13.84
CA ASP A 42 14.85 -10.90 -12.80
C ASP A 42 14.47 -11.54 -11.47
N ALA A 43 15.23 -11.17 -10.44
CA ALA A 43 15.01 -11.69 -9.10
C ALA A 43 13.68 -11.25 -8.47
N ILE A 44 13.12 -10.12 -8.91
CA ILE A 44 11.86 -9.55 -8.40
C ILE A 44 11.07 -8.96 -9.57
N GLN A 45 9.84 -9.42 -9.74
CA GLN A 45 8.95 -9.03 -10.82
C GLN A 45 7.54 -8.73 -10.30
N GLY A 46 6.89 -7.74 -10.91
CA GLY A 46 5.48 -7.41 -10.70
C GLY A 46 4.66 -7.74 -11.94
N ALA A 47 3.44 -8.21 -11.76
CA ALA A 47 2.50 -8.44 -12.86
C ALA A 47 2.02 -7.15 -13.54
N LYS A 48 1.22 -7.31 -14.59
CA LYS A 48 0.37 -6.33 -15.23
C LYS A 48 -1.08 -6.47 -14.75
N PRO A 49 -1.48 -5.81 -13.64
CA PRO A 49 -2.83 -5.91 -13.10
C PRO A 49 -3.79 -5.04 -13.91
N LEU A 50 -4.79 -5.69 -14.52
CA LEU A 50 -5.89 -5.08 -15.25
C LEU A 50 -7.11 -4.96 -14.32
N LEU A 51 -7.90 -3.91 -14.46
CA LEU A 51 -9.14 -3.79 -13.70
C LEU A 51 -10.15 -4.82 -14.17
N ALA A 52 -10.70 -5.63 -13.26
CA ALA A 52 -11.73 -6.59 -13.65
C ALA A 52 -13.00 -5.91 -14.22
N SER A 53 -13.27 -4.66 -13.85
CA SER A 53 -14.36 -3.85 -14.40
C SER A 53 -14.09 -3.28 -15.80
N ASP A 54 -12.81 -3.17 -16.16
CA ASP A 54 -12.35 -2.68 -17.47
C ASP A 54 -10.94 -3.24 -17.74
N PRO A 55 -10.85 -4.43 -18.37
CA PRO A 55 -9.57 -5.10 -18.62
C PRO A 55 -8.63 -4.37 -19.58
N THR A 56 -9.04 -3.21 -20.12
CA THR A 56 -8.16 -2.36 -20.94
C THR A 56 -7.39 -1.34 -20.10
N THR A 57 -7.75 -1.19 -18.82
CA THR A 57 -7.20 -0.21 -17.89
C THR A 57 -6.40 -0.90 -16.78
N LEU A 58 -5.25 -0.32 -16.45
CA LEU A 58 -4.40 -0.81 -15.36
C LEU A 58 -4.95 -0.42 -13.98
N ASP A 59 -4.69 -1.25 -12.97
CA ASP A 59 -4.75 -0.80 -11.58
C ASP A 59 -3.59 0.15 -11.28
N HIS A 60 -2.37 -0.40 -11.14
CA HIS A 60 -1.09 0.28 -11.23
C HIS A 60 0.04 -0.78 -11.29
N LEU A 61 1.20 -0.44 -11.84
CA LEU A 61 2.32 -1.40 -12.00
C LEU A 61 3.18 -1.54 -10.73
N GLY A 62 3.08 -0.56 -9.84
CA GLY A 62 3.94 -0.39 -8.68
C GLY A 62 4.17 1.10 -8.44
N GLY A 63 5.35 1.49 -7.99
CA GLY A 63 5.65 2.91 -7.84
C GLY A 63 7.11 3.27 -7.71
N ILE A 64 7.36 4.57 -7.84
CA ILE A 64 8.67 5.24 -7.72
C ILE A 64 8.61 6.20 -6.53
N TRP A 65 9.61 6.15 -5.66
CA TRP A 65 9.74 6.97 -4.48
C TRP A 65 10.02 8.42 -4.88
N GLU A 66 9.10 9.32 -4.51
CA GLU A 66 9.26 10.75 -4.75
C GLU A 66 9.66 11.47 -3.46
N MET A 67 10.95 11.74 -3.31
CA MET A 67 11.50 12.46 -2.15
C MET A 67 10.80 13.81 -1.91
N LYS A 68 10.39 14.51 -2.98
CA LYS A 68 9.71 15.81 -2.87
C LYS A 68 8.27 15.72 -2.35
N LYS A 69 7.65 14.54 -2.40
CA LYS A 69 6.29 14.28 -1.88
C LYS A 69 6.29 13.39 -0.64
N GLY A 70 7.41 12.74 -0.32
CA GLY A 70 7.51 11.80 0.80
C GLY A 70 6.55 10.62 0.65
N THR A 71 6.25 10.24 -0.59
CA THR A 71 5.37 9.13 -0.95
C THR A 71 5.79 8.59 -2.32
N PHE A 72 5.15 7.51 -2.76
CA PHE A 72 5.36 6.94 -4.09
C PHE A 72 4.42 7.55 -5.13
N SER A 73 4.95 7.82 -6.33
CA SER A 73 4.16 7.94 -7.55
C SER A 73 3.77 6.55 -8.02
N LEU A 74 2.47 6.33 -8.23
CA LEU A 74 1.96 5.10 -8.81
C LEU A 74 2.18 5.12 -10.32
N ILE A 75 2.88 4.13 -10.84
CA ILE A 75 3.19 4.04 -12.28
C ILE A 75 2.05 3.33 -13.01
N GLY A 76 1.59 3.91 -14.13
CA GLY A 76 0.51 3.36 -14.96
C GLY A 76 -0.86 3.35 -14.28
N CYS A 77 -1.04 4.11 -13.19
CA CYS A 77 -2.28 4.07 -12.41
C CYS A 77 -3.47 4.55 -13.24
N ARG A 78 -4.44 3.66 -13.49
CA ARG A 78 -5.63 3.94 -14.32
C ARG A 78 -5.33 4.36 -15.77
N GLU A 79 -4.14 4.06 -16.25
CA GLU A 79 -3.77 4.27 -17.64
C GLU A 79 -4.16 3.08 -18.52
N LYS A 80 -4.16 3.28 -19.84
CA LYS A 80 -4.45 2.21 -20.80
C LYS A 80 -3.34 1.18 -20.77
N ALA A 81 -3.70 -0.09 -20.58
CA ALA A 81 -2.77 -1.20 -20.52
C ALA A 81 -1.92 -1.34 -21.80
N SER A 82 -2.45 -0.94 -22.96
CA SER A 82 -1.72 -0.97 -24.24
C SER A 82 -0.50 -0.04 -24.29
N GLN A 83 -0.38 0.93 -23.38
CA GLN A 83 0.77 1.84 -23.29
C GLN A 83 1.97 1.21 -22.57
N TRP A 84 1.79 0.07 -21.89
CA TRP A 84 2.76 -0.50 -20.96
C TRP A 84 3.16 -1.92 -21.39
N ASN A 85 4.01 -2.03 -22.40
CA ASN A 85 4.45 -3.33 -22.95
C ASN A 85 5.94 -3.61 -22.73
N GLU A 86 6.66 -2.66 -22.14
CA GLU A 86 8.09 -2.76 -21.89
C GLU A 86 8.39 -3.10 -20.44
N ARG A 87 9.47 -3.85 -20.23
CA ARG A 87 10.05 -4.09 -18.91
C ARG A 87 10.67 -2.79 -18.40
N ILE A 88 10.23 -2.32 -17.22
CA ILE A 88 10.74 -1.10 -16.60
C ILE A 88 11.15 -1.33 -15.13
N PRO A 89 12.20 -0.65 -14.64
CA PRO A 89 12.56 -0.70 -13.23
C PRO A 89 11.55 0.07 -12.37
N LEU A 90 11.27 -0.44 -11.17
CA LEU A 90 10.40 0.18 -10.18
C LEU A 90 11.08 0.26 -8.80
N ASP A 91 10.64 1.16 -7.92
CA ASP A 91 11.08 1.11 -6.51
C ASP A 91 10.35 0.04 -5.72
N TYR A 92 9.10 -0.25 -6.11
CA TYR A 92 8.36 -1.43 -5.68
C TYR A 92 7.36 -1.85 -6.76
N VAL A 93 7.02 -3.13 -6.76
CA VAL A 93 6.01 -3.71 -7.65
C VAL A 93 4.63 -3.76 -6.97
N CYS A 94 3.56 -3.72 -7.74
CA CYS A 94 2.20 -3.83 -7.20
C CYS A 94 2.04 -5.13 -6.38
N GLY A 95 1.58 -5.01 -5.11
CA GLY A 95 1.43 -6.14 -4.18
C GLY A 95 0.35 -7.15 -4.57
N VAL A 96 -0.45 -6.86 -5.60
CA VAL A 96 -1.45 -7.79 -6.15
C VAL A 96 -0.80 -9.08 -6.67
N ALA A 97 0.38 -8.96 -7.28
CA ALA A 97 1.20 -10.09 -7.68
C ALA A 97 2.69 -9.73 -7.65
N LEU A 98 3.40 -10.26 -6.66
CA LEU A 98 4.84 -10.14 -6.51
C LEU A 98 5.48 -11.50 -6.72
N PHE A 99 6.27 -11.63 -7.78
CA PHE A 99 7.08 -12.81 -8.05
C PHE A 99 8.53 -12.54 -7.69
N ALA A 100 9.18 -13.44 -6.95
CA ALA A 100 10.59 -13.29 -6.64
C ALA A 100 11.33 -14.62 -6.46
N LYS A 101 12.63 -14.62 -6.76
CA LYS A 101 13.54 -15.73 -6.45
C LYS A 101 13.59 -15.94 -4.94
N ALA A 102 13.57 -17.20 -4.51
CA ALA A 102 13.58 -17.58 -3.10
C ALA A 102 14.82 -17.08 -2.36
N GLU A 103 15.96 -16.94 -3.06
CA GLU A 103 17.18 -16.37 -2.51
C GLU A 103 16.98 -14.95 -1.96
N VAL A 104 16.09 -14.15 -2.55
CA VAL A 104 15.85 -12.77 -2.11
C VAL A 104 15.24 -12.79 -0.71
N PHE A 105 14.20 -13.61 -0.49
CA PHE A 105 13.59 -13.78 0.83
C PHE A 105 14.56 -14.37 1.86
N LYS A 106 15.40 -15.33 1.46
CA LYS A 106 16.45 -15.89 2.33
C LYS A 106 17.47 -14.81 2.73
N LYS A 107 17.82 -13.89 1.82
CA LYS A 107 18.85 -12.86 2.05
C LYS A 107 18.35 -11.65 2.82
N ILE A 108 17.13 -11.14 2.54
CA ILE A 108 16.64 -9.90 3.15
C ILE A 108 15.56 -10.12 4.21
N GLY A 109 15.05 -11.35 4.34
CA GLY A 109 13.93 -11.70 5.22
C GLY A 109 12.56 -11.42 4.63
N LEU A 110 11.54 -11.69 5.43
CA LEU A 110 10.12 -11.63 5.06
C LEU A 110 9.56 -10.20 5.09
N PHE A 111 8.25 -10.04 4.90
CA PHE A 111 7.59 -8.75 5.09
C PHE A 111 7.60 -8.34 6.57
N GLU A 112 7.64 -7.03 6.82
CA GLU A 112 7.65 -6.48 8.17
C GLU A 112 6.23 -6.43 8.75
N PRO A 113 5.89 -7.28 9.74
CA PRO A 113 4.50 -7.48 10.19
C PRO A 113 3.88 -6.22 10.82
N ARG A 114 4.70 -5.27 11.30
CA ARG A 114 4.21 -4.00 11.87
C ARG A 114 3.46 -3.13 10.85
N PHE A 115 3.71 -3.31 9.55
CA PHE A 115 2.91 -2.63 8.53
C PHE A 115 1.46 -3.08 8.58
N PHE A 116 1.22 -4.39 8.76
CA PHE A 116 -0.08 -5.06 8.73
C PHE A 116 -0.83 -4.94 7.40
N LEU A 117 -0.94 -3.72 6.86
CA LEU A 117 -1.58 -3.38 5.60
C LEU A 117 -1.01 -2.08 5.03
N PHE A 118 -0.74 -2.07 3.73
CA PHE A 118 -0.09 -1.00 2.96
C PHE A 118 1.35 -0.72 3.40
N TRP A 119 2.21 -0.48 2.41
CA TRP A 119 3.64 -0.16 2.52
C TRP A 119 4.57 -1.35 2.85
N GLU A 120 4.04 -2.54 3.05
CA GLU A 120 4.81 -3.76 3.31
C GLU A 120 5.67 -4.16 2.13
N GLU A 121 5.13 -4.13 0.91
CA GLU A 121 5.84 -4.51 -0.31
C GLU A 121 6.85 -3.42 -0.67
N SER A 122 6.50 -2.15 -0.46
CA SER A 122 7.42 -1.05 -0.71
C SER A 122 8.57 -1.01 0.30
N ASP A 123 8.39 -1.41 1.56
CA ASP A 123 9.50 -1.63 2.49
C ASP A 123 10.36 -2.82 2.09
N TRP A 124 9.74 -3.93 1.68
CA TRP A 124 10.45 -5.15 1.27
C TRP A 124 11.27 -4.92 0.00
N CYS A 125 10.70 -4.29 -1.03
CA CYS A 125 11.42 -3.90 -2.23
C CYS A 125 12.53 -2.89 -1.93
N ALA A 126 12.33 -1.92 -1.02
CA ALA A 126 13.40 -1.00 -0.62
C ALA A 126 14.58 -1.73 0.07
N ARG A 127 14.31 -2.74 0.90
CA ARG A 127 15.34 -3.63 1.45
C ARG A 127 16.03 -4.45 0.36
N ALA A 128 15.27 -4.97 -0.60
CA ALA A 128 15.79 -5.75 -1.70
C ALA A 128 16.74 -4.94 -2.58
N LYS A 129 16.36 -3.70 -2.91
CA LYS A 129 17.20 -2.75 -3.65
C LYS A 129 18.53 -2.47 -2.93
N ARG A 130 18.49 -2.24 -1.61
CA ARG A 130 19.73 -2.07 -0.81
C ARG A 130 20.62 -3.33 -0.82
N ALA A 131 20.05 -4.50 -1.06
CA ALA A 131 20.76 -5.78 -1.16
C ALA A 131 21.19 -6.14 -2.61
N GLY A 132 20.96 -5.24 -3.57
CA GLY A 132 21.34 -5.39 -4.98
C GLY A 132 20.24 -5.97 -5.89
N TYR A 133 19.02 -6.20 -5.39
CA TYR A 133 17.92 -6.74 -6.18
C TYR A 133 16.97 -5.62 -6.64
N GLN A 134 16.97 -5.34 -7.94
CA GLN A 134 16.11 -4.33 -8.54
C GLN A 134 14.74 -4.94 -8.92
N PRO A 135 13.61 -4.39 -8.43
CA PRO A 135 12.28 -4.78 -8.89
C PRO A 135 12.00 -4.32 -10.32
N TYR A 136 11.36 -5.17 -11.11
CA TYR A 136 10.94 -4.86 -12.48
C TYR A 136 9.46 -5.16 -12.71
N PHE A 137 8.86 -4.42 -13.63
CA PHE A 137 7.55 -4.74 -14.19
C PHE A 137 7.69 -5.82 -15.27
N CYS A 138 6.86 -6.88 -15.19
CA CYS A 138 6.71 -7.90 -16.21
C CYS A 138 5.45 -7.64 -17.07
N PRO A 139 5.59 -7.17 -18.33
CA PRO A 139 4.46 -6.79 -19.16
C PRO A 139 3.60 -7.97 -19.66
N LYS A 140 4.18 -9.18 -19.68
CA LYS A 140 3.52 -10.40 -20.17
C LYS A 140 2.68 -11.09 -19.10
N ALA A 141 3.05 -10.96 -17.83
CA ALA A 141 2.32 -11.56 -16.71
C ALA A 141 1.03 -10.77 -16.42
N LYS A 142 -0.04 -11.01 -17.17
CA LYS A 142 -1.33 -10.30 -17.02
C LYS A 142 -2.25 -10.98 -16.02
N LEU A 143 -2.97 -10.18 -15.25
CA LEU A 143 -4.03 -10.66 -14.37
C LEU A 143 -5.19 -9.68 -14.34
N ASN A 144 -6.39 -10.18 -14.05
CA ASN A 144 -7.56 -9.36 -13.75
C ASN A 144 -7.69 -9.20 -12.23
N HIS A 145 -7.74 -7.96 -11.75
CA HIS A 145 -7.84 -7.60 -10.34
C HIS A 145 -9.22 -6.99 -10.03
N LYS A 146 -9.97 -7.64 -9.14
CA LYS A 146 -11.29 -7.17 -8.66
C LYS A 146 -11.10 -6.11 -7.57
N VAL A 147 -10.38 -5.04 -7.88
CA VAL A 147 -9.95 -3.96 -6.96
C VAL A 147 -10.93 -3.72 -5.81
N SER A 148 -10.42 -3.82 -4.58
CA SER A 148 -11.18 -3.59 -3.34
C SER A 148 -12.33 -4.56 -3.05
N ALA A 149 -12.51 -5.65 -3.82
CA ALA A 149 -13.45 -6.70 -3.46
C ALA A 149 -13.05 -7.38 -2.14
N SER A 150 -11.74 -7.52 -1.88
CA SER A 150 -11.21 -8.03 -0.61
C SER A 150 -11.05 -6.96 0.49
N PHE A 151 -11.00 -5.67 0.13
CA PHE A 151 -10.74 -4.57 1.07
C PHE A 151 -12.03 -3.95 1.63
N THR A 152 -12.40 -4.34 2.85
CA THR A 152 -13.63 -3.88 3.51
C THR A 152 -13.47 -2.63 4.39
N GLY A 153 -12.23 -2.15 4.62
CA GLY A 153 -11.93 -1.14 5.63
C GLY A 153 -12.44 0.29 5.33
N GLY A 154 -12.68 0.62 4.05
CA GLY A 154 -13.09 1.97 3.65
C GLY A 154 -12.03 3.07 3.91
N LYS A 155 -12.42 4.33 3.65
CA LYS A 155 -11.47 5.47 3.59
C LYS A 155 -10.79 5.78 4.93
N ALA A 156 -11.47 5.60 6.07
CA ALA A 156 -10.90 5.85 7.38
C ALA A 156 -9.79 4.82 7.71
N HIS A 157 -10.04 3.55 7.46
CA HIS A 157 -9.05 2.47 7.59
C HIS A 157 -7.83 2.75 6.71
N THR A 158 -8.02 3.05 5.42
CA THR A 158 -6.92 3.42 4.52
C THR A 158 -6.13 4.62 5.03
N THR A 159 -6.82 5.67 5.49
CA THR A 159 -6.18 6.90 5.97
C THR A 159 -5.35 6.65 7.23
N TYR A 160 -5.84 5.82 8.15
CA TYR A 160 -5.11 5.44 9.37
C TYR A 160 -3.79 4.75 9.03
N PHE A 161 -3.84 3.68 8.22
CA PHE A 161 -2.64 2.93 7.84
C PHE A 161 -1.73 3.76 6.96
N TRP A 162 -2.26 4.58 6.05
CA TRP A 162 -1.47 5.50 5.24
C TRP A 162 -0.59 6.40 6.09
N TRP A 163 -1.15 7.05 7.12
CA TRP A 163 -0.38 7.93 8.00
C TRP A 163 0.62 7.17 8.86
N ARG A 164 0.16 6.12 9.56
CA ARG A 164 1.03 5.34 10.45
C ARG A 164 2.21 4.73 9.70
N ASN A 165 1.92 4.12 8.55
CA ASN A 165 2.89 3.34 7.80
C ASN A 165 3.78 4.22 6.92
N ARG A 166 3.31 5.36 6.41
CA ARG A 166 4.20 6.34 5.74
C ARG A 166 5.28 6.84 6.69
N LEU A 167 4.93 7.20 7.92
CA LEU A 167 5.89 7.63 8.95
C LEU A 167 6.88 6.51 9.28
N PHE A 168 6.38 5.27 9.40
CA PHE A 168 7.21 4.10 9.67
C PHE A 168 8.14 3.73 8.51
N TRP A 169 7.67 3.81 7.27
CA TRP A 169 8.47 3.59 6.08
C TRP A 169 9.59 4.63 5.97
N VAL A 170 9.28 5.92 6.18
CA VAL A 170 10.29 6.99 6.21
C VAL A 170 11.31 6.74 7.32
N LYS A 171 10.87 6.27 8.51
CA LYS A 171 11.76 5.89 9.61
C LYS A 171 12.75 4.79 9.20
N ARG A 172 12.32 3.80 8.42
CA ARG A 172 13.11 2.62 8.07
C ARG A 172 14.00 2.83 6.85
N ASN A 173 13.53 3.57 5.85
CA ASN A 173 14.11 3.55 4.51
C ASN A 173 14.86 4.82 4.12
N CYS A 174 14.66 5.93 4.84
CA CYS A 174 15.36 7.18 4.56
C CYS A 174 16.60 7.38 5.47
N SER A 175 17.63 8.04 4.93
CA SER A 175 18.77 8.55 5.69
C SER A 175 18.37 9.63 6.69
N LYS A 176 19.26 9.97 7.63
CA LYS A 176 19.02 11.06 8.60
C LYS A 176 18.71 12.41 7.92
N LYS A 177 19.43 12.73 6.83
CA LYS A 177 19.25 13.98 6.07
C LYS A 177 17.90 14.01 5.36
N GLU A 178 17.53 12.92 4.69
CA GLU A 178 16.24 12.79 4.00
C GLU A 178 15.08 12.86 4.98
N LYS A 179 15.16 12.15 6.11
CA LYS A 179 14.17 12.24 7.19
C LYS A 179 13.99 13.69 7.64
N ARG A 180 15.07 14.38 8.00
CA ARG A 180 14.98 15.78 8.42
C ARG A 180 14.29 16.65 7.36
N SER A 181 14.64 16.49 6.09
CA SER A 181 14.00 17.20 4.98
C SER A 181 12.51 16.89 4.87
N LEU A 182 12.14 15.61 4.84
CA LEU A 182 10.76 15.13 4.74
C LEU A 182 9.89 15.60 5.90
N TYR A 183 10.39 15.51 7.13
CA TYR A 183 9.67 15.96 8.31
C TYR A 183 9.44 17.47 8.26
N LEU A 184 10.47 18.27 8.01
CA LEU A 184 10.35 19.73 8.03
C LEU A 184 9.51 20.28 6.87
N ARG A 185 9.64 19.70 5.66
CA ARG A 185 9.03 20.26 4.45
C ARG A 185 7.67 19.68 4.11
N ILE A 186 7.35 18.48 4.59
CA ILE A 186 6.17 17.73 4.12
C ILE A 186 5.34 17.23 5.31
N LEU A 187 5.90 16.34 6.13
CA LEU A 187 5.11 15.63 7.14
C LEU A 187 4.62 16.57 8.23
N ILE A 188 5.46 17.45 8.79
CA ILE A 188 5.03 18.39 9.84
C ILE A 188 3.99 19.39 9.31
N PRO A 189 4.16 20.02 8.13
CA PRO A 189 3.11 20.86 7.54
C PRO A 189 1.77 20.13 7.35
N GLU A 190 1.78 18.92 6.78
CA GLU A 190 0.56 18.12 6.57
C GLU A 190 -0.09 17.71 7.90
N MET A 191 0.69 17.23 8.88
CA MET A 191 0.21 16.90 10.23
C MET A 191 -0.41 18.12 10.90
N SER A 192 0.25 19.29 10.81
CA SER A 192 -0.22 20.55 11.38
C SER A 192 -1.53 21.01 10.73
N HIS A 193 -1.66 20.84 9.42
CA HIS A 193 -2.89 21.15 8.70
C HIS A 193 -4.06 20.28 9.18
N ILE A 194 -3.84 18.97 9.32
CA ILE A 194 -4.85 18.01 9.81
C ILE A 194 -5.22 18.32 11.27
N LEU A 195 -4.23 18.58 12.13
CA LEU A 195 -4.44 18.92 13.54
C LEU A 195 -5.28 20.19 13.72
N LYS A 196 -5.07 21.21 12.88
CA LYS A 196 -5.86 22.45 12.87
C LYS A 196 -7.28 22.23 12.34
N LEU A 197 -7.43 21.47 11.24
CA LEU A 197 -8.73 21.29 10.60
C LEU A 197 -9.68 20.38 11.39
N TYR A 198 -9.17 19.39 12.10
CA TYR A 198 -10.02 18.46 12.85
C TYR A 198 -10.99 19.15 13.83
N PRO A 199 -10.53 19.99 14.80
CA PRO A 199 -11.43 20.65 15.75
C PRO A 199 -12.37 21.64 15.07
N ILE A 200 -11.90 22.36 14.05
CA ILE A 200 -12.74 23.30 13.27
C ILE A 200 -13.88 22.54 12.60
N LYS A 201 -13.59 21.42 11.96
CA LYS A 201 -14.61 20.59 11.29
C LYS A 201 -15.53 19.89 12.27
N ALA A 202 -15.03 19.49 13.44
CA ALA A 202 -15.85 18.92 14.50
C ALA A 202 -16.87 19.95 15.02
N LEU A 203 -16.43 21.17 15.31
CA LEU A 203 -17.30 22.26 15.75
C LEU A 203 -18.34 22.64 14.69
N GLN A 204 -17.90 22.79 13.42
CA GLN A 204 -18.81 23.06 12.30
C GLN A 204 -19.90 21.99 12.17
N LEU A 205 -19.55 20.71 12.32
CA LEU A 205 -20.50 19.62 12.27
C LEU A 205 -21.48 19.67 13.46
N ALA A 206 -20.98 19.90 14.68
CA ALA A 206 -21.81 20.03 15.88
C ALA A 206 -22.83 21.17 15.76
N LEU A 207 -22.40 22.35 15.29
CA LEU A 207 -23.29 23.49 15.06
C LEU A 207 -24.34 23.20 13.99
N LEU A 208 -23.96 22.53 12.88
CA LEU A 208 -24.91 22.14 11.84
C LEU A 208 -25.97 21.15 12.34
N LYS A 209 -25.61 20.24 13.24
CA LYS A 209 -26.57 19.32 13.86
C LYS A 209 -27.61 20.05 14.72
N ILE A 210 -27.24 21.18 15.32
CA ILE A 210 -28.14 22.02 16.13
C ILE A 210 -29.01 22.89 15.23
N VAL A 211 -28.39 23.62 14.28
CA VAL A 211 -29.09 24.66 13.49
C VAL A 211 -29.85 24.07 12.30
N LYS A 212 -29.41 22.92 11.77
CA LYS A 212 -29.99 22.30 10.57
C LYS A 212 -30.16 20.78 10.77
N PRO A 213 -30.98 20.34 11.75
CA PRO A 213 -31.09 18.93 12.13
C PRO A 213 -31.63 18.01 11.04
N HIS A 214 -32.36 18.55 10.06
CA HIS A 214 -32.96 17.78 8.96
C HIS A 214 -32.03 17.57 7.75
N ILE A 215 -30.85 18.20 7.73
CA ILE A 215 -29.92 18.06 6.60
C ILE A 215 -29.11 16.77 6.76
N ASP A 216 -28.93 16.02 5.66
CA ASP A 216 -27.97 14.93 5.63
C ASP A 216 -26.53 15.47 5.78
N LEU A 217 -25.88 15.07 6.86
CA LEU A 217 -24.51 15.44 7.20
C LEU A 217 -23.53 14.27 7.04
N SER A 218 -23.95 13.15 6.46
CA SER A 218 -23.18 11.90 6.33
C SER A 218 -21.79 12.10 5.71
N GLU A 219 -21.68 12.93 4.67
CA GLU A 219 -20.38 13.21 4.03
C GLU A 219 -19.45 14.03 4.94
N LYS A 220 -20.00 14.97 5.72
CA LYS A 220 -19.23 15.74 6.70
C LYS A 220 -18.74 14.84 7.84
N GLU A 221 -19.58 13.90 8.27
CA GLU A 221 -19.23 12.88 9.27
C GLU A 221 -18.12 11.95 8.77
N LYS A 222 -18.24 11.44 7.54
CA LYS A 222 -17.18 10.63 6.89
C LYS A 222 -15.87 11.41 6.80
N ARG A 223 -15.91 12.69 6.41
CA ARG A 223 -14.72 13.55 6.36
C ARG A 223 -14.09 13.74 7.74
N LEU A 224 -14.89 14.00 8.76
CA LEU A 224 -14.40 14.15 10.13
C LEU A 224 -13.77 12.85 10.65
N ARG A 225 -14.39 11.70 10.34
CA ARG A 225 -13.87 10.37 10.66
C ARG A 225 -12.51 10.14 10.01
N ASN A 226 -12.29 10.59 8.78
CA ASN A 226 -10.99 10.49 8.11
C ASN A 226 -9.91 11.35 8.79
N TYR A 227 -10.22 12.58 9.21
CA TYR A 227 -9.28 13.40 9.99
C TYR A 227 -8.92 12.72 11.33
N LYS A 228 -9.92 12.18 12.03
CA LYS A 228 -9.69 11.40 13.26
C LYS A 228 -8.77 10.20 12.98
N ALA A 229 -8.96 9.52 11.85
CA ALA A 229 -8.17 8.34 11.48
C ALA A 229 -6.71 8.70 11.19
N ALA A 230 -6.48 9.79 10.47
CA ALA A 230 -5.15 10.34 10.23
C ALA A 230 -4.42 10.66 11.54
N LEU A 231 -5.05 11.44 12.42
CA LEU A 231 -4.49 11.80 13.74
C LEU A 231 -4.21 10.57 14.59
N THR A 232 -5.09 9.56 14.54
CA THR A 232 -4.89 8.31 15.28
C THR A 232 -3.73 7.49 14.73
N GLY A 233 -3.57 7.41 13.41
CA GLY A 233 -2.43 6.73 12.78
C GLY A 233 -1.09 7.40 13.10
N MET A 234 -1.04 8.74 13.08
CA MET A 234 0.14 9.50 13.52
C MET A 234 0.47 9.22 14.98
N LYS A 235 -0.54 9.32 15.86
CA LYS A 235 -0.43 9.07 17.30
C LYS A 235 0.13 7.68 17.57
N ASP A 236 -0.47 6.65 16.97
CA ASP A 236 -0.08 5.26 17.21
C ASP A 236 1.34 4.98 16.72
N TYR A 237 1.78 5.59 15.61
CA TYR A 237 3.19 5.55 15.21
C TYR A 237 4.13 6.14 16.28
N PHE A 238 3.84 7.33 16.80
CA PHE A 238 4.70 7.99 17.80
C PHE A 238 4.73 7.26 19.15
N PHE A 239 3.62 6.60 19.53
CA PHE A 239 3.58 5.75 20.72
C PHE A 239 4.07 4.30 20.48
N GLY A 240 4.54 3.97 19.27
CA GLY A 240 5.03 2.63 18.94
C GLY A 240 3.95 1.55 18.94
N ARG A 241 2.68 1.91 18.74
CA ARG A 241 1.53 1.01 18.69
C ARG A 241 1.31 0.49 17.26
N PHE A 242 1.67 -0.77 17.04
CA PHE A 242 1.48 -1.46 15.76
C PHE A 242 0.46 -2.60 15.91
N GLY A 243 -0.16 -3.00 14.81
CA GLY A 243 -1.24 -4.01 14.78
C GLY A 243 -2.41 -3.58 13.88
N ASN A 244 -3.58 -4.14 14.14
CA ASN A 244 -4.78 -4.01 13.29
C ASN A 244 -5.42 -2.61 13.34
N GLY A 245 -4.94 -1.73 14.22
CA GLY A 245 -5.56 -0.43 14.46
C GLY A 245 -6.87 -0.54 15.25
N PRO A 246 -7.45 0.60 15.64
CA PRO A 246 -8.62 0.62 16.50
C PRO A 246 -9.91 0.22 15.75
N SER A 247 -10.78 -0.56 16.38
CA SER A 247 -12.00 -1.14 15.75
C SER A 247 -12.92 -0.14 15.04
N TRP A 248 -12.95 1.13 15.45
CA TRP A 248 -13.81 2.15 14.85
C TRP A 248 -13.35 2.63 13.46
N ILE A 249 -12.13 2.31 12.99
CA ILE A 249 -11.70 2.71 11.63
C ILE A 249 -12.24 1.78 10.55
N PHE A 250 -12.61 0.55 10.91
CA PHE A 250 -13.23 -0.41 10.02
C PHE A 250 -14.65 0.04 9.68
N LYS A 251 -15.11 -0.16 8.44
CA LYS A 251 -16.54 -0.02 8.17
C LYS A 251 -17.27 -0.92 9.17
N SER A 252 -18.24 -0.37 9.91
CA SER A 252 -19.21 -1.22 10.59
C SER A 252 -19.76 -2.14 9.52
N SER A 253 -19.54 -3.45 9.65
CA SER A 253 -20.39 -4.43 9.01
C SER A 253 -21.80 -4.06 9.43
N VAL A 254 -22.53 -3.41 8.53
CA VAL A 254 -23.96 -3.25 8.72
C VAL A 254 -24.49 -4.67 8.64
N SER A 255 -25.01 -5.10 9.79
CA SER A 255 -25.93 -6.24 9.98
C SER A 255 -26.93 -6.36 8.84
#